data_AF-A0A831RDI8-F1
#
_entry.id   AF-A0A831RDI8-F1
#
_cell.length_a   1.000
_cell.length_b   1.000
_cell.length_c   1.000
_cell.angle_alpha   90.00
_cell.angle_beta   90.00
_cell.angle_gamma   90.00
#
_symmetry.space_group_name_H-M   'P 1'
#
loop_
_entity.id
_entity.type
_entity.pdbx_description
1 polymer ?
#
loop_
_entity_poly.entity_id
_entity_poly.type
_entity_poly.pdbx_seq_one_letter_code
_entity_poly.pdbx_strand_id
1 'polypeptide(L)'
;MPMPAVSLAPAIQSLLIYFGLSIIVVIAMLLLPWLLGGRFRTKATGVPFESGILPAGPPPVRMYVPFYRMAVFFVVFDLEAVFVFAWAVALKESGPAGFVAMTVFILILLAALAYLWRMGALDWRTARQKKVEQG
;
A
#
# COMPACT_ATOMS: atom_id res chain seq x y z
N MET A 1 -14.90 -16.96 -38.86
CA MET A 1 -14.63 -17.90 -37.76
C MET A 1 -15.12 -17.25 -36.47
N PRO A 2 -16.28 -17.65 -35.90
CA PRO A 2 -16.79 -17.04 -34.69
C PRO A 2 -15.91 -17.44 -33.50
N MET A 3 -15.42 -16.45 -32.74
CA MET A 3 -14.74 -16.71 -31.47
C MET A 3 -15.73 -17.37 -30.51
N PRO A 4 -15.34 -18.40 -29.74
CA PRO A 4 -16.17 -18.88 -28.65
C PRO A 4 -16.39 -17.71 -27.68
N ALA A 5 -17.64 -17.46 -27.30
CA ALA A 5 -17.94 -16.46 -26.27
C ALA A 5 -17.17 -16.84 -25.00
N VAL A 6 -16.19 -16.01 -24.63
CA VAL A 6 -15.47 -16.16 -23.37
C VAL A 6 -16.49 -15.94 -22.27
N SER A 7 -16.98 -17.03 -21.69
CA SER A 7 -17.85 -16.94 -20.52
C SER A 7 -16.99 -16.45 -19.36
N LEU A 8 -17.35 -15.30 -18.79
CA LEU A 8 -16.66 -14.76 -17.61
C LEU A 8 -16.94 -15.61 -16.36
N ALA A 9 -18.03 -16.37 -16.37
CA ALA A 9 -18.46 -17.26 -15.29
C ALA A 9 -17.38 -18.27 -14.86
N PRO A 10 -16.78 -19.08 -15.75
CA PRO A 10 -15.71 -20.00 -15.36
C PRO A 10 -14.43 -19.28 -14.88
N ALA A 11 -14.08 -18.13 -15.45
CA ALA A 11 -12.89 -17.39 -15.02
C ALA A 11 -13.05 -16.84 -13.59
N ILE A 12 -14.22 -16.24 -13.29
CA ILE A 12 -14.57 -15.78 -11.95
C ILE A 12 -14.62 -16.97 -10.98
N GLN A 13 -15.20 -18.10 -11.41
CA GLN A 13 -15.26 -19.32 -10.61
C GLN A 13 -13.85 -19.85 -10.27
N SER A 14 -12.93 -19.90 -11.25
CA SER A 14 -11.54 -20.31 -11.00
C SER A 14 -10.83 -19.37 -10.03
N LEU A 15 -11.06 -18.06 -10.15
CA LEU A 15 -10.50 -17.07 -9.22
C LEU A 15 -11.02 -17.28 -7.79
N LEU A 16 -12.33 -17.49 -7.62
CA LEU A 16 -12.96 -17.72 -6.31
C LEU A 16 -12.46 -19.02 -5.67
N ILE A 17 -12.33 -20.10 -6.45
CA ILE A 17 -11.79 -21.37 -5.97
C ILE A 17 -10.34 -21.20 -5.51
N TYR A 18 -9.51 -20.53 -6.31
CA TYR A 18 -8.11 -20.28 -5.97
C TYR A 18 -7.99 -19.45 -4.68
N PHE A 19 -8.73 -18.33 -4.61
CA PHE A 19 -8.74 -17.46 -3.43
C PHE A 19 -9.20 -18.20 -2.18
N GLY A 20 -10.28 -18.99 -2.28
CA GLY A 20 -10.78 -19.82 -1.18
C GLY A 20 -9.75 -20.86 -0.73
N LEU A 21 -9.10 -21.55 -1.67
CA LEU A 21 -8.05 -22.52 -1.35
C LEU A 21 -6.85 -21.85 -0.65
N SER A 22 -6.42 -20.67 -1.11
CA SER A 22 -5.35 -19.91 -0.46
C SER A 22 -5.69 -19.58 0.99
N ILE A 23 -6.93 -19.14 1.27
CA ILE A 23 -7.39 -18.87 2.64
C ILE A 23 -7.38 -20.15 3.48
N ILE A 24 -7.88 -21.27 2.94
CA ILE A 24 -7.90 -22.56 3.63
C ILE A 24 -6.48 -23.00 4.01
N VAL A 25 -5.52 -22.85 3.09
CA VAL A 25 -4.12 -23.18 3.35
C VAL A 25 -3.54 -22.30 4.46
N VAL A 26 -3.76 -20.98 4.43
CA VAL A 26 -3.30 -20.06 5.49
C VAL A 26 -3.92 -20.44 6.84
N ILE A 27 -5.23 -20.72 6.88
CA ILE A 27 -5.92 -21.15 8.10
C ILE A 27 -5.35 -22.48 8.61
N ALA A 28 -5.12 -23.46 7.73
CA ALA A 28 -4.52 -24.74 8.10
C ALA A 28 -3.12 -24.55 8.68
N MET A 29 -2.29 -23.69 8.09
CA MET A 29 -0.93 -23.39 8.59
C MET A 29 -0.94 -22.71 9.96
N LEU A 30 -2.01 -21.99 10.32
CA LEU A 30 -2.17 -21.42 11.65
C LEU A 30 -2.78 -22.42 12.64
N LEU A 31 -3.76 -23.22 12.21
CA LEU A 31 -4.48 -24.18 13.06
C LEU A 31 -3.66 -25.42 13.39
N LEU A 32 -2.88 -25.96 12.46
CA LEU A 32 -2.06 -27.16 12.69
C LEU A 32 -1.07 -26.95 13.84
N PRO A 33 -0.23 -25.89 13.86
CA PRO A 33 0.65 -25.59 14.99
C PRO A 33 -0.12 -25.23 16.26
N TRP A 34 -1.31 -24.64 16.15
CA TRP A 34 -2.13 -24.33 17.32
C TRP A 34 -2.71 -25.59 17.99
N LEU A 35 -3.05 -26.62 17.20
CA LEU A 35 -3.61 -27.88 17.68
C LEU A 35 -2.52 -28.88 18.11
N LEU A 36 -1.44 -28.98 17.34
CA LEU A 36 -0.36 -29.95 17.53
C LEU A 36 0.82 -29.39 18.34
N GLY A 37 0.93 -28.06 18.47
CA GLY A 37 2.05 -27.40 19.15
C GLY A 37 1.97 -27.49 20.67
N GLY A 38 3.09 -27.88 21.29
CA GLY A 38 3.23 -27.88 22.75
C GLY A 38 3.15 -26.47 23.32
N ARG A 39 2.13 -26.21 24.13
CA ARG A 39 1.92 -24.91 24.80
C ARG A 39 2.84 -24.78 26.01
N PHE A 40 4.10 -24.39 25.79
CA PHE A 40 5.01 -24.03 26.88
C PHE A 40 4.77 -22.58 27.29
N ARG A 41 4.11 -22.37 28.44
CA ARG A 41 3.94 -21.04 29.06
C ARG A 41 5.01 -20.88 30.16
N THR A 42 6.10 -20.21 29.83
CA THR A 42 7.11 -19.79 30.80
C THR A 42 6.74 -18.41 31.35
N LYS A 43 7.29 -17.99 32.50
CA LYS A 43 7.03 -16.66 33.09
C LYS A 43 7.34 -15.47 32.15
N ALA A 44 8.19 -15.68 31.13
CA ALA A 44 8.50 -14.70 30.09
C ALA A 44 7.58 -14.78 28.85
N THR A 45 6.69 -15.77 28.78
CA THR A 45 5.75 -15.94 27.66
C THR A 45 4.61 -14.94 27.81
N GLY A 46 4.70 -13.83 27.06
CA GLY A 46 3.65 -12.80 27.01
C GLY A 46 4.06 -11.42 27.53
N VAL A 47 5.32 -11.22 27.92
CA VAL A 47 5.87 -9.88 28.16
C VAL A 47 6.53 -9.35 26.87
N PRO A 48 6.29 -8.06 26.50
CA PRO A 48 7.02 -7.42 25.41
C PRO A 48 8.53 -7.52 25.61
N PHE A 49 9.26 -7.78 24.53
CA PHE A 49 10.70 -7.86 24.56
C PHE A 49 11.32 -6.46 24.68
N GLU A 50 11.97 -6.17 25.80
CA GLU A 50 12.74 -4.95 26.03
C GLU A 50 14.23 -5.26 26.30
N SER A 51 14.88 -6.05 25.45
CA SER A 51 16.33 -6.35 25.55
C SER A 51 16.81 -6.85 26.93
N GLY A 52 15.95 -7.57 27.67
CA GLY A 52 16.28 -8.17 28.97
C GLY A 52 15.82 -7.38 30.19
N ILE A 53 15.19 -6.21 30.03
CA ILE A 53 14.53 -5.49 31.13
C ILE A 53 13.01 -5.74 31.15
N LEU A 54 12.39 -5.52 32.30
CA LEU A 54 10.94 -5.57 32.44
C LEU A 54 10.32 -4.31 31.82
N PRO A 55 9.17 -4.44 31.12
CA PRO A 55 8.53 -3.31 30.46
C PRO A 55 8.29 -2.13 31.38
N ALA A 56 8.83 -0.96 31.03
CA ALA A 56 8.77 0.26 31.85
C ALA A 56 7.39 0.98 31.81
N GLY A 57 6.33 0.29 31.42
CA GLY A 57 5.01 0.87 31.16
C GLY A 57 4.88 1.41 29.73
N PRO A 58 3.69 1.91 29.35
CA PRO A 58 3.43 2.35 27.98
C PRO A 58 4.38 3.51 27.60
N PRO A 59 5.12 3.42 26.49
CA PRO A 59 5.91 4.55 26.03
C PRO A 59 4.97 5.72 25.68
N PRO A 60 5.35 6.98 25.99
CA PRO A 60 4.59 8.12 25.54
C PRO A 60 4.55 8.12 24.01
N VAL A 61 3.36 7.95 23.45
CA VAL A 61 3.11 7.97 22.00
C VAL A 61 3.36 9.36 21.44
N ARG A 62 4.65 9.65 21.15
CA ARG A 62 5.02 10.79 20.31
C ARG A 62 4.77 10.38 18.87
N MET A 63 3.55 10.62 18.40
CA MET A 63 3.16 10.34 17.03
C MET A 63 3.89 11.34 16.12
N TYR A 64 5.03 10.93 15.57
CA TYR A 64 5.72 11.68 14.54
C TYR A 64 4.78 11.73 13.32
N VAL A 65 4.44 12.95 12.88
CA VAL A 65 3.48 13.24 11.79
C VAL A 65 4.04 13.16 10.36
N PRO A 66 5.33 12.82 10.05
CA PRO A 66 5.80 12.94 8.65
C PRO A 66 5.12 11.93 7.71
N PHE A 67 4.60 10.81 8.23
CA PHE A 67 3.90 9.80 7.42
C PHE A 67 2.58 10.28 6.83
N TYR A 68 1.92 11.26 7.46
CA TYR A 68 0.63 11.77 6.97
C TYR A 68 0.76 12.42 5.58
N ARG A 69 1.82 13.21 5.36
CA ARG A 69 2.06 13.87 4.07
C ARG A 69 2.25 12.86 2.94
N MET A 70 2.98 11.79 3.22
CA MET A 70 3.20 10.72 2.24
C MET A 70 1.92 9.91 1.99
N ALA A 71 1.11 9.66 3.02
CA ALA A 71 -0.16 8.95 2.87
C ALA A 71 -1.16 9.72 2.01
N VAL A 72 -1.36 11.02 2.26
CA VAL A 72 -2.26 11.85 1.45
C VAL A 72 -1.76 11.93 0.00
N PHE A 73 -0.46 12.12 -0.21
CA PHE A 73 0.13 12.12 -1.55
C PHE A 73 -0.09 10.79 -2.28
N PHE A 74 0.09 9.66 -1.59
CA PHE A 74 -0.15 8.34 -2.17
C PHE A 74 -1.60 8.18 -2.63
N VAL A 75 -2.58 8.60 -1.82
CA VAL A 75 -4.01 8.52 -2.18
C VAL A 75 -4.33 9.37 -3.41
N VAL A 76 -3.77 10.59 -3.49
CA VAL A 76 -3.98 11.47 -4.64
C VAL A 76 -3.35 10.89 -5.91
N PHE A 77 -2.10 10.42 -5.84
CA PHE A 77 -1.41 9.80 -6.97
C PHE A 77 -2.07 8.49 -7.43
N ASP A 78 -2.59 7.68 -6.50
CA ASP A 78 -3.33 6.45 -6.83
C ASP A 78 -4.62 6.77 -7.61
N LEU A 79 -5.34 7.81 -7.19
CA LEU A 79 -6.54 8.29 -7.89
C LEU A 79 -6.22 8.87 -9.27
N GLU A 80 -5.08 9.56 -9.42
CA GLU A 80 -4.58 10.02 -10.72
C GLU A 80 -4.26 8.86 -11.67
N ALA A 81 -3.64 7.78 -11.17
CA ALA A 81 -3.33 6.60 -11.95
C ALA A 81 -4.61 5.90 -12.46
N VAL A 82 -5.68 5.86 -11.66
CA VAL A 82 -6.98 5.34 -12.09
C VAL A 82 -7.53 6.14 -13.28
N PHE A 83 -7.41 7.47 -13.28
CA PHE A 83 -7.84 8.29 -14.43
C PHE A 83 -6.99 8.04 -15.68
N VAL A 84 -5.67 7.93 -15.53
CA VAL A 84 -4.76 7.59 -16.63
C VAL A 84 -5.13 6.22 -17.21
N PHE A 85 -5.41 5.25 -16.36
CA PHE A 85 -5.78 3.90 -16.77
C PHE A 85 -7.14 3.88 -17.49
N ALA A 86 -8.15 4.59 -16.95
CA ALA A 86 -9.47 4.69 -17.58
C ALA A 86 -9.37 5.32 -18.99
N TRP A 87 -8.58 6.39 -19.13
CA TRP A 87 -8.30 6.98 -20.44
C TRP A 87 -7.51 6.02 -21.34
N ALA A 88 -6.53 5.29 -20.81
CA ALA A 88 -5.75 4.32 -21.57
C ALA A 88 -6.62 3.19 -22.15
N VAL A 89 -7.62 2.72 -21.40
CA VAL A 89 -8.60 1.74 -21.89
C VAL A 89 -9.47 2.32 -23.01
N ALA A 90 -9.87 3.60 -22.90
CA ALA A 90 -10.70 4.31 -23.87
C ALA A 90 -9.91 5.07 -24.96
N LEU A 91 -8.61 4.80 -25.11
CA LEU A 91 -7.71 5.56 -25.99
C LEU A 91 -8.24 5.68 -27.42
N LYS A 92 -8.73 4.58 -27.99
CA LYS A 92 -9.23 4.51 -29.37
C LYS A 92 -10.50 5.33 -29.61
N GLU A 93 -11.35 5.44 -28.59
CA GLU A 93 -12.65 6.14 -28.68
C GLU A 93 -12.49 7.64 -28.41
N SER A 94 -11.50 8.02 -27.61
CA SER A 94 -11.26 9.39 -27.16
C SER A 94 -10.72 10.35 -28.24
N GLY A 95 -10.09 9.80 -29.28
CA GLY A 95 -9.54 10.57 -30.40
C GLY A 95 -8.48 11.62 -30.01
N PRO A 96 -8.14 12.55 -30.93
CA PRO A 96 -7.11 13.57 -30.69
C PRO A 96 -7.44 14.54 -29.55
N ALA A 97 -8.73 14.83 -29.34
CA ALA A 97 -9.17 15.69 -28.25
C ALA A 97 -8.88 15.05 -26.88
N GLY A 98 -9.14 13.74 -26.74
CA GLY A 98 -8.78 12.99 -25.54
C GLY A 98 -7.28 12.98 -25.26
N PHE A 99 -6.46 12.86 -26.31
CA PHE A 99 -5.01 12.93 -26.17
C PHE A 99 -4.52 14.28 -25.65
N VAL A 100 -5.05 15.39 -26.18
CA VAL A 100 -4.69 16.74 -25.69
C VAL A 100 -5.15 16.93 -24.25
N ALA A 101 -6.39 16.55 -23.93
CA ALA A 101 -6.93 16.64 -22.58
C ALA A 101 -6.08 15.84 -21.58
N MET A 102 -5.69 14.62 -21.94
CA MET A 102 -4.86 13.77 -21.08
C MET A 102 -3.43 14.31 -20.93
N THR A 103 -2.86 14.86 -21.99
CA THR A 103 -1.54 15.50 -21.94
C THR A 103 -1.55 16.68 -20.97
N VAL A 104 -2.57 17.55 -21.06
CA VAL A 104 -2.75 18.68 -20.12
C VAL A 104 -2.93 18.18 -18.70
N PHE A 105 -3.74 17.14 -18.49
CA PHE A 105 -3.94 16.52 -17.19
C PHE A 105 -2.61 16.06 -16.59
N ILE A 106 -1.82 15.26 -17.32
CA ILE A 106 -0.50 14.77 -16.86
C ILE A 106 0.45 15.93 -16.54
N LEU A 107 0.48 16.99 -17.37
CA LEU A 107 1.31 18.16 -17.10
C LEU A 107 0.94 18.86 -15.80
N ILE A 108 -0.35 18.98 -15.49
CA ILE A 108 -0.82 19.53 -14.22
C ILE A 108 -0.36 18.66 -13.04
N LEU A 109 -0.45 17.34 -13.16
CA LEU A 109 0.03 16.41 -12.12
C LEU A 109 1.54 16.55 -11.89
N LEU A 110 2.32 16.61 -12.96
CA LEU A 110 3.76 16.81 -12.88
C LEU A 110 4.12 18.16 -12.25
N ALA A 111 3.37 19.22 -12.57
CA ALA A 111 3.56 20.54 -11.96
C ALA A 111 3.24 20.52 -10.45
N ALA A 112 2.13 19.87 -10.06
CA ALA A 112 1.76 19.69 -8.65
C ALA A 112 2.81 18.89 -7.89
N LEU A 113 3.31 17.79 -8.48
CA LEU A 113 4.39 16.97 -7.92
C LEU A 113 5.69 17.76 -7.76
N ALA A 114 6.09 18.51 -8.79
CA ALA A 114 7.28 19.35 -8.76
C ALA A 114 7.17 20.43 -7.65
N TYR A 115 6.00 21.04 -7.48
CA TYR A 115 5.75 21.99 -6.41
C TYR A 115 5.87 21.35 -5.03
N LEU A 116 5.23 20.19 -4.83
CA LEU A 116 5.27 19.46 -3.56
C LEU A 116 6.70 18.99 -3.20
N TRP A 117 7.47 18.57 -4.21
CA TRP A 117 8.87 18.19 -4.03
C TRP A 117 9.72 19.39 -3.62
N ARG A 118 9.54 20.56 -4.25
CA ARG A 118 10.23 21.80 -3.86
C ARG A 118 9.93 22.22 -2.42
N MET A 119 8.72 21.98 -1.93
CA MET A 119 8.35 22.24 -0.53
C MET A 119 8.91 21.22 0.48
N GLY A 120 9.62 20.19 0.03
CA GLY A 120 10.16 19.15 0.91
C GLY A 120 9.06 18.29 1.55
N ALA A 121 7.88 18.22 0.94
CA ALA A 121 6.78 17.38 1.46
C ALA A 121 7.13 15.88 1.41
N LEU A 122 8.05 15.49 0.52
CA LEU A 122 8.62 14.15 0.40
C LEU A 122 9.85 13.92 1.31
N ASP A 123 10.32 14.93 2.04
CA ASP A 123 11.52 14.79 2.88
C ASP A 123 11.20 14.03 4.17
N TRP A 124 11.83 12.86 4.33
CA TRP A 124 11.68 11.95 5.46
C TRP A 124 12.74 12.16 6.56
N ARG A 125 13.68 13.10 6.38
CA ARG A 125 14.76 13.32 7.35
C ARG A 125 14.23 13.88 8.66
N THR A 126 14.59 13.25 9.77
CA THR A 126 14.21 13.73 11.11
C THR A 126 14.92 15.05 11.42
N ALA A 127 14.30 15.94 12.20
CA ALA A 127 14.91 17.22 12.62
C ALA A 127 16.32 17.04 13.24
N ARG A 128 16.57 15.90 13.90
CA ARG A 128 17.88 15.54 14.46
C ARG A 128 18.94 15.26 13.37
N GLN A 129 18.57 14.62 12.27
CA GLN A 129 19.49 14.31 11.16
C GLN A 129 19.86 15.57 10.37
N LYS A 130 18.93 16.51 10.18
CA LYS A 130 19.24 17.81 9.56
C LYS A 130 20.26 18.63 10.36
N LYS A 131 20.26 18.50 11.70
CA LYS A 131 21.15 19.24 12.60
C LYS A 131 22.58 18.69 12.65
N VAL A 132 22.78 17.40 12.40
CA VAL A 132 24.10 16.74 12.41
C VAL A 132 24.90 17.04 11.13
N GLU A 133 24.21 17.34 10.03
CA GLU A 133 24.84 17.62 8.73
C GLU A 133 25.17 19.12 8.55
N GLN A 134 24.69 19.98 9.45
CA GLN A 134 24.89 21.44 9.43
C GLN A 134 25.91 21.93 10.49
N GLY A 135 26.60 21.03 11.17
CA GLY A 135 27.71 21.32 12.08
C GLY A 135 28.96 20.57 11.65
#